data_AF-A0A7C4R5M7-F1
#
_entry.id   AF-A0A7C4R5M7-F1
#
_cell.length_a   1.000
_cell.length_b   1.000
_cell.length_c   1.000
_cell.angle_alpha   90.00
_cell.angle_beta   90.00
_cell.angle_gamma   90.00
#
_symmetry.space_group_name_H-M   'P 1'
#
loop_
_entity.id
_entity.type
_entity.pdbx_description
1 polymer ?
#
loop_
_entity_poly.entity_id
_entity_poly.type
_entity_poly.pdbx_seq_one_letter_code
_entity_poly.pdbx_strand_id
1 'polypeptide(L)'
;MECAWFSKGVGGGGPPPHTHDFDEVLGFLGSDPSDPRDLGGEVELWLGDERHILTRSCMVFVPKGLKHCPLIIRKADKPIFHFSVGPSSKYQRLP
;
A
#
# COMPACT_ATOMS: atom_id res chain seq x y z
N MET A 1 -0.12 -6.65 -10.66
CA MET A 1 0.22 -6.79 -9.23
C MET A 1 1.62 -6.28 -9.04
N GLU A 2 1.78 -5.37 -8.09
CA GLU A 2 3.09 -4.93 -7.59
C GLU A 2 3.24 -5.43 -6.15
N CYS A 3 4.46 -5.80 -5.75
CA CYS A 3 4.78 -6.16 -4.38
C CYS A 3 6.11 -5.50 -3.98
N ALA A 4 6.19 -5.00 -2.76
CA ALA A 4 7.38 -4.40 -2.20
C ALA A 4 7.55 -4.76 -0.71
N TRP A 5 8.79 -4.75 -0.24
CA TRP A 5 9.12 -4.79 1.18
C TRP A 5 9.66 -3.43 1.60
N PHE A 6 9.04 -2.81 2.60
CA PHE A 6 9.54 -1.59 3.21
C PHE A 6 10.33 -1.93 4.47
N SER A 7 11.58 -1.48 4.54
CA SER A 7 12.49 -1.75 5.64
C SER A 7 13.14 -0.47 6.16
N LYS A 8 13.81 -0.58 7.31
CA LYS A 8 14.51 0.54 7.95
C LYS A 8 15.53 1.15 6.98
N GLY A 9 15.45 2.46 6.78
CA GLY A 9 16.36 3.20 5.88
C GLY A 9 15.87 3.34 4.44
N VAL A 10 14.70 2.78 4.10
CA VAL A 10 14.02 3.10 2.83
C VAL A 10 13.45 4.51 2.91
N GLY A 11 14.29 5.50 2.58
CA GLY A 11 13.87 6.88 2.35
C GLY A 11 13.30 7.01 0.94
N GLY A 12 12.05 6.60 0.76
CA GLY A 12 11.36 6.69 -0.53
C GLY A 12 9.86 6.76 -0.34
N GLY A 13 9.23 7.75 -0.96
CA GLY A 13 7.78 7.78 -1.14
C GLY A 13 7.37 6.85 -2.28
N GLY A 14 6.17 6.29 -2.20
CA GLY A 14 5.47 5.68 -3.30
C GLY A 14 5.18 6.69 -4.42
N PRO A 15 4.41 6.29 -5.44
CA PRO A 15 4.15 7.12 -6.60
C PRO A 15 3.53 8.49 -6.22
N PRO A 16 3.71 9.52 -7.06
CA PRO A 16 3.01 10.79 -6.85
C PRO A 16 1.48 10.58 -6.87
N PRO A 17 0.69 11.55 -6.37
CA PRO A 17 -0.76 11.50 -6.45
C PRO A 17 -1.27 11.23 -7.86
N HIS A 18 -2.14 10.23 -8.02
CA HIS A 18 -2.68 9.85 -9.32
C HIS A 18 -4.08 9.23 -9.21
N THR A 19 -4.67 8.94 -10.36
CA THR A 19 -5.99 8.28 -10.54
C THR A 19 -5.89 7.26 -11.65
N HIS A 20 -6.71 6.22 -11.61
CA HIS A 20 -6.88 5.26 -12.70
C HIS A 20 -8.37 4.92 -12.87
N ASP A 21 -8.71 4.24 -13.96
CA ASP A 21 -10.08 3.91 -14.39
C ASP A 21 -10.58 2.53 -13.92
N PHE A 22 -9.82 1.88 -13.04
CA PHE A 22 -10.15 0.59 -12.42
C PHE A 22 -10.15 0.71 -10.89
N ASP A 23 -10.70 -0.28 -10.19
CA ASP A 23 -10.62 -0.30 -8.71
C ASP A 23 -9.28 -0.91 -8.27
N GLU A 24 -8.71 -0.45 -7.15
CA GLU A 24 -7.45 -0.96 -6.63
C GLU A 24 -7.57 -1.34 -5.15
N VAL A 25 -6.82 -2.36 -4.74
CA VAL A 25 -6.61 -2.73 -3.34
C VAL A 25 -5.13 -2.60 -3.01
N LEU A 26 -4.85 -1.80 -1.99
CA LEU A 26 -3.52 -1.64 -1.40
C LEU A 26 -3.47 -2.47 -0.11
N GLY A 27 -2.54 -3.42 -0.03
CA GLY A 27 -2.28 -4.20 1.17
C GLY A 27 -1.07 -3.68 1.93
N PHE A 28 -1.17 -3.66 3.26
CA PHE A 28 -0.08 -3.32 4.18
C PHE A 28 -0.07 -4.36 5.30
N LEU A 29 0.95 -5.21 5.33
CA LEU A 29 1.04 -6.32 6.28
C LEU A 29 2.34 -6.22 7.08
N GLY A 30 2.23 -6.20 8.40
CA GLY A 30 3.38 -6.33 9.29
C GLY A 30 3.99 -7.72 9.22
N SER A 31 5.31 -7.81 9.46
CA SER A 31 6.05 -9.08 9.39
C SER A 31 6.19 -9.82 10.73
N ASP A 32 5.55 -9.38 11.81
CA ASP A 32 5.62 -10.07 13.09
C ASP A 32 4.59 -11.22 13.16
N PRO A 33 5.02 -12.49 13.17
CA PRO A 33 4.09 -13.62 13.26
C PRO A 33 3.38 -13.72 14.62
N SER A 34 3.90 -13.10 15.67
CA SER A 34 3.31 -13.12 17.01
C SER A 34 2.20 -12.07 17.19
N ASP A 35 2.24 -10.97 16.44
CA ASP A 35 1.17 -9.97 16.34
C ASP A 35 0.96 -9.54 14.88
N PRO A 36 0.20 -10.32 14.09
CA PRO A 36 -0.02 -10.03 12.68
C PRO A 36 -0.87 -8.78 12.43
N ARG A 37 -1.50 -8.21 13.46
CA ARG A 37 -2.29 -6.97 13.34
C ARG A 37 -1.45 -5.72 13.56
N ASP A 38 -0.31 -5.83 14.22
CA ASP A 38 0.65 -4.75 14.27
C ASP A 38 1.31 -4.60 12.90
N LEU A 39 1.38 -3.36 12.39
CA LEU A 39 2.09 -3.10 11.14
C LEU A 39 3.61 -3.16 11.35
N GLY A 40 4.09 -2.93 12.58
CA GLY A 40 5.52 -2.82 12.87
C GLY A 40 6.14 -1.52 12.34
N GLY A 41 5.32 -0.50 12.10
CA GLY A 41 5.73 0.79 11.56
C GLY A 41 4.54 1.73 11.31
N GLU A 42 4.81 2.79 10.56
CA GLU A 42 3.84 3.82 10.21
C GLU A 42 3.92 4.11 8.71
N VAL A 43 2.79 3.96 8.03
CA VAL A 43 2.62 4.34 6.62
C VAL A 43 1.61 5.47 6.54
N GLU A 44 2.01 6.57 5.92
CA GLU A 44 1.08 7.62 5.54
C GLU A 44 0.53 7.35 4.15
N LEU A 45 -0.80 7.38 4.02
CA LEU A 45 -1.50 7.22 2.76
C LEU A 45 -2.48 8.36 2.58
N TRP A 46 -2.46 8.97 1.40
CA TRP A 46 -3.45 9.98 1.01
C TRP A 46 -4.54 9.37 0.13
N LEU A 47 -5.80 9.65 0.48
CA LEU A 47 -7.01 9.31 -0.25
C LEU A 47 -7.82 10.59 -0.47
N GLY A 48 -7.82 11.11 -1.69
CA GLY A 48 -8.30 12.46 -2.00
C GLY A 48 -7.47 13.51 -1.27
N ASP A 49 -8.14 14.32 -0.47
CA ASP A 49 -7.53 15.33 0.41
C ASP A 49 -7.39 14.83 1.86
N GLU A 50 -7.74 13.57 2.12
CA GLU A 50 -7.64 12.96 3.44
C GLU A 50 -6.31 12.24 3.63
N ARG A 51 -5.66 12.52 4.76
CA ARG A 51 -4.40 11.90 5.16
C ARG A 51 -4.65 10.85 6.25
N HIS A 52 -4.27 9.62 5.96
CA HIS A 52 -4.36 8.49 6.89
C HIS A 52 -2.98 8.07 7.37
N ILE A 53 -2.83 7.81 8.68
CA ILE A 53 -1.65 7.15 9.25
C ILE A 53 -2.05 5.72 9.62
N LEU A 54 -1.48 4.76 8.91
CA LEU A 54 -1.69 3.34 9.10
C LEU A 54 -0.64 2.81 10.08
N THR A 55 -1.10 2.25 11.20
CA THR A 55 -0.27 1.62 12.25
C THR A 55 -0.59 0.14 12.43
N ARG A 56 -1.60 -0.37 11.71
CA ARG A 56 -2.05 -1.76 11.78
C ARG A 56 -2.07 -2.38 10.40
N SER A 57 -1.83 -3.69 10.34
CA SER A 57 -2.00 -4.45 9.11
C SER A 57 -3.42 -4.26 8.58
N CYS A 58 -3.55 -3.85 7.32
CA CYS A 58 -4.83 -3.53 6.71
C CYS A 58 -4.80 -3.68 5.19
N MET A 59 -6.00 -3.68 4.60
CA MET A 59 -6.22 -3.52 3.18
C MET A 59 -7.05 -2.27 2.97
N VAL A 60 -6.69 -1.47 1.98
CA VAL A 60 -7.40 -0.24 1.60
C VAL A 60 -7.99 -0.44 0.21
N PHE A 61 -9.31 -0.29 0.11
CA PHE A 61 -10.01 -0.27 -1.17
C PHE A 61 -10.03 1.15 -1.72
N VAL A 62 -9.52 1.32 -2.94
CA VAL A 62 -9.46 2.58 -3.67
C VAL A 62 -10.41 2.46 -4.88
N PRO A 63 -11.58 3.12 -4.84
CA PRO A 63 -12.50 3.12 -5.97
C PRO A 63 -11.88 3.78 -7.21
N LYS A 64 -12.28 3.32 -8.40
CA LYS A 64 -11.90 3.96 -9.67
C LYS A 64 -12.18 5.45 -9.66
N GLY A 65 -11.26 6.24 -10.20
CA GLY A 65 -11.34 7.70 -10.22
C GLY A 65 -11.06 8.40 -8.88
N LEU A 66 -10.87 7.68 -7.76
CA LEU A 66 -10.41 8.30 -6.52
C LEU A 66 -8.92 8.64 -6.64
N LYS A 67 -8.60 9.93 -6.48
CA LYS A 67 -7.21 10.38 -6.37
C LYS A 67 -6.61 9.77 -5.11
N HIS A 68 -5.47 9.12 -5.23
CA HIS A 68 -4.78 8.52 -4.10
C HIS A 68 -3.28 8.70 -4.26
N CYS A 69 -2.53 8.33 -3.22
CA CYS A 69 -1.12 8.63 -3.05
C CYS A 69 -0.84 10.14 -2.85
N PRO A 70 0.31 10.52 -2.23
CA PRO A 70 1.47 9.68 -1.96
C PRO A 70 1.25 8.63 -0.86
N LEU A 71 1.98 7.53 -0.99
CA LEU A 71 2.25 6.57 0.06
C LEU A 71 3.63 6.93 0.64
N ILE A 72 3.77 7.15 1.94
CA ILE A 72 5.04 7.56 2.55
C ILE A 72 5.34 6.64 3.72
N ILE A 73 6.50 6.00 3.70
CA ILE A 73 6.97 5.21 4.82
C ILE A 73 7.56 6.16 5.87
N ARG A 74 6.79 6.42 6.93
CA ARG A 74 7.22 7.27 8.05
C ARG A 74 8.14 6.49 8.99
N LYS A 75 7.80 5.23 9.25
CA LYS A 75 8.55 4.32 10.13
C LYS A 75 8.41 2.87 9.66
N ALA A 76 9.48 2.10 9.78
CA ALA A 76 9.48 0.65 9.55
C ALA A 76 10.45 0.01 10.56
N ASP A 77 9.97 -0.23 11.78
CA ASP A 77 10.76 -0.90 12.84
C ASP A 77 10.93 -2.39 12.52
N LYS A 78 9.92 -2.97 11.88
CA LYS A 78 9.94 -4.30 11.25
C LYS A 78 9.60 -4.16 9.76
N PRO A 79 10.03 -5.11 8.91
CA PRO A 79 9.63 -5.12 7.51
C PRO A 79 8.11 -5.06 7.34
N ILE A 80 7.64 -4.21 6.43
CA ILE A 80 6.24 -4.15 6.02
C ILE A 80 6.14 -4.71 4.61
N PHE A 81 5.30 -5.73 4.43
CA PHE A 81 4.96 -6.22 3.10
C PHE A 81 3.83 -5.39 2.53
N HIS A 82 4.06 -4.83 1.34
CA HIS A 82 3.08 -4.10 0.58
C HIS A 82 2.76 -4.82 -0.72
N PHE A 83 1.50 -4.78 -1.12
CA PHE A 83 1.09 -5.14 -2.45
C PHE A 83 0.00 -4.20 -2.99
N SER A 84 -0.01 -4.01 -4.30
CA SER A 84 -1.10 -3.38 -5.04
C SER A 84 -1.67 -4.38 -6.04
N VAL A 85 -3.01 -4.48 -6.06
CA VAL A 85 -3.77 -5.28 -7.03
C VAL A 85 -4.98 -4.50 -7.53
N GLY A 86 -5.25 -4.62 -8.83
CA GLY A 86 -6.46 -4.10 -9.46
C GLY A 86 -6.74 -4.89 -10.74
N PRO A 87 -7.97 -4.84 -11.26
CA PRO A 87 -8.32 -5.45 -12.54
C PRO A 87 -7.82 -4.56 -13.68
N SER A 88 -6.49 -4.38 -13.78
CA SER A 88 -5.88 -3.72 -14.93
C SER A 88 -5.65 -4.73 -16.05
N SER A 89 -5.69 -4.27 -17.29
CA SER A 89 -5.49 -5.12 -18.46
C SER A 89 -4.05 -5.62 -18.56
N LYS A 90 -3.70 -6.72 -17.84
CA LYS A 90 -3.12 -7.98 -18.35
C LYS A 90 -2.43 -8.84 -17.27
N TYR A 91 -2.95 -10.05 -17.08
CA TYR A 91 -2.24 -11.30 -17.38
C TYR A 91 -3.21 -12.26 -18.07
N GLN A 92 -2.83 -12.81 -19.23
CA GLN A 92 -3.60 -13.81 -19.97
C GLN A 92 -2.77 -15.08 -20.12
N ARG A 93 -3.35 -16.23 -19.77
CA ARG A 93 -2.88 -17.55 -20.19
C ARG A 93 -3.85 -18.07 -21.24
N LEU A 94 -3.48 -17.90 -22.51
CA LEU A 94 -4.18 -18.50 -23.64
C LEU A 94 -3.81 -19.99 -23.72
N PRO A 95 -4.69 -20.85 -24.27
CA PRO A 95 -4.53 -22.31 -24.28
C PRO A 95 -3.16 -22.81 -24.76
#